data_AF-A0A7V9GFC6-F1
#
_entry.id   AF-A0A7V9GFC6-F1
#
_cell.length_a   1.000
_cell.length_b   1.000
_cell.length_c   1.000
_cell.angle_alpha   90.00
_cell.angle_beta   90.00
_cell.angle_gamma   90.00
#
_symmetry.space_group_name_H-M   'P 1'
#
loop_
_entity.id
_entity.type
_entity.pdbx_description
1 polymer ?
#
loop_
_entity_poly.entity_id
_entity_poly.type
_entity_poly.pdbx_seq_one_letter_code
_entity_poly.pdbx_strand_id
1 'polypeptide(L)'
;MTAADVVVGAFADEVGGADAGPVVAVGAGTAAHLGGPVDPGTRAVGAPAGIVALAPADMTVRVRAGTPVAELDAALAEVGQCVAVPARSPAATVGGALAVGRTGTYRLGWGPVRDAVLEITAVLADGGVAKVGGPTVKNVSGYDLCRVLVGSLGTLAVLAEVVLRTRPLPACERWHRAPPEADALAVLRSLHRPLTVLWDGATTWVLLAGHPEDVEVEAAAAGLAVIDDRAATLPDLAALPERWSVRPSSVPALVGDGHGPFVAEVGVGIVHRRIPPPPRPVDPAVRRVHERLKAAFDPTGRLAPGRAVLT
;
A
#
# COMPACT_ATOMS: atom_id res chain seq x y z
N MET A 1 32.61 1.37 -3.66
CA MET A 1 31.40 1.87 -2.96
C MET A 1 30.75 2.89 -3.88
N THR A 2 29.53 2.63 -4.34
CA THR A 2 28.79 3.54 -5.21
C THR A 2 28.27 4.75 -4.43
N ALA A 3 27.87 5.83 -5.09
CA ALA A 3 27.25 6.97 -4.40
C ALA A 3 25.96 6.59 -3.66
N ALA A 4 25.24 5.56 -4.14
CA ALA A 4 24.08 5.00 -3.45
C ALA A 4 24.47 4.30 -2.14
N ASP A 5 25.56 3.52 -2.14
CA ASP A 5 26.07 2.84 -0.96
C ASP A 5 26.50 3.83 0.15
N VAL A 6 27.04 4.99 -0.24
CA VAL A 6 27.42 6.06 0.72
C VAL A 6 26.20 6.62 1.44
N VAL A 7 25.12 6.92 0.71
CA VAL A 7 23.89 7.49 1.29
C VAL A 7 23.21 6.48 2.22
N VAL A 8 23.14 5.22 1.82
CA VAL A 8 22.57 4.16 2.67
C VAL A 8 23.44 3.92 3.91
N GLY A 9 24.77 3.96 3.77
CA GLY A 9 25.69 3.85 4.90
C GLY A 9 25.50 4.95 5.94
N ALA A 10 25.46 6.22 5.50
CA ALA A 10 25.22 7.35 6.41
C ALA A 10 23.86 7.26 7.11
N PHE A 11 22.83 6.77 6.42
CA PHE A 11 21.52 6.53 7.03
C PHE A 11 21.56 5.38 8.05
N ALA A 12 22.33 4.31 7.78
CA ALA A 12 22.53 3.22 8.73
C ALA A 12 23.25 3.69 10.00
N ASP A 13 24.26 4.56 9.84
CA ASP A 13 24.96 5.20 10.98
C ASP A 13 23.99 6.04 11.82
N GLU A 14 23.07 6.77 11.17
CA GLU A 14 22.02 7.51 11.87
C GLU A 14 21.06 6.58 12.62
N VAL A 15 20.58 5.49 12.01
CA VAL A 15 19.74 4.49 12.70
C VAL A 15 20.48 3.89 13.91
N GLY A 16 21.79 3.67 13.76
CA GLY A 16 22.68 3.16 14.80
C GLY A 16 22.48 1.68 15.12
N GLY A 17 23.45 1.10 15.83
CA GLY A 17 23.44 -0.32 16.19
C GLY A 17 22.59 -0.67 17.41
N ALA A 18 22.72 -1.91 17.90
CA ALA A 18 21.93 -2.46 19.00
C ALA A 18 21.93 -1.59 20.27
N ASP A 19 23.05 -0.90 20.55
CA ASP A 19 23.24 -0.06 21.75
C ASP A 19 22.77 1.40 21.57
N ALA A 20 22.33 1.80 20.37
CA ALA A 20 21.93 3.18 20.08
C ALA A 20 20.53 3.56 20.61
N GLY A 21 19.95 2.71 21.45
CA GLY A 21 18.62 2.88 22.04
C GLY A 21 17.47 2.76 21.03
N PRO A 22 16.23 3.04 21.47
CA PRO A 22 15.05 2.89 20.63
C PRO A 22 15.00 3.92 19.50
N VAL A 23 14.55 3.48 18.33
CA VAL A 23 14.51 4.29 17.11
C VAL A 23 13.21 4.05 16.33
N VAL A 24 12.68 5.09 15.71
CA VAL A 24 11.52 5.04 14.82
C VAL A 24 11.79 5.78 13.52
N ALA A 25 11.49 5.12 12.40
CA ALA A 25 11.53 5.76 11.09
C ALA A 25 10.35 6.73 10.93
N VAL A 26 10.63 7.97 10.54
CA VAL A 26 9.61 8.98 10.27
C VAL A 26 9.63 9.39 8.79
N GLY A 27 8.46 9.35 8.18
CA GLY A 27 8.19 10.05 6.91
C GLY A 27 7.47 11.38 7.21
N ALA A 28 6.51 11.74 6.36
CA ALA A 28 5.70 12.96 6.56
C ALA A 28 4.63 12.89 7.67
N GLY A 29 4.59 11.82 8.47
CA GLY A 29 3.65 11.70 9.60
C GLY A 29 2.17 11.47 9.22
N THR A 30 1.83 11.36 7.94
CA THR A 30 0.44 11.29 7.42
C THR A 30 -0.35 10.07 7.87
N ALA A 31 0.31 9.06 8.42
CA ALA A 31 -0.28 7.85 8.99
C ALA A 31 0.35 7.46 10.34
N ALA A 32 0.91 8.42 11.07
CA ALA A 32 1.65 8.16 12.32
C ALA A 32 0.80 7.55 13.45
N HIS A 33 -0.52 7.72 13.38
CA HIS A 33 -1.49 7.17 14.33
C HIS A 33 -1.66 5.64 14.22
N LEU A 34 -1.26 5.03 13.10
CA LEU A 34 -1.44 3.60 12.87
C LEU A 34 -0.47 2.77 13.72
N GLY A 35 -1.04 1.76 14.38
CA GLY A 35 -0.32 0.89 15.30
C GLY A 35 -0.11 1.50 16.69
N GLY A 36 -0.73 2.64 17.01
CA GLY A 36 -0.62 3.26 18.32
C GLY A 36 0.63 4.13 18.51
N PRO A 37 0.77 4.75 19.69
CA PRO A 37 1.88 5.65 19.99
C PRO A 37 3.19 4.88 20.08
N VAL A 38 4.27 5.58 19.74
CA VAL A 38 5.64 5.09 19.96
C VAL A 38 6.06 5.43 21.39
N ASP A 39 6.87 4.58 22.02
CA ASP A 39 7.29 4.80 23.40
C ASP A 39 8.06 6.14 23.58
N PRO A 40 7.84 6.86 24.70
CA PRO A 40 8.54 8.11 24.97
C PRO A 40 10.08 7.95 24.95
N GLY A 41 10.78 8.95 24.43
CA GLY A 41 12.25 8.92 24.33
C GLY A 41 12.80 8.15 23.13
N THR A 42 11.94 7.57 22.29
CA THR A 42 12.36 6.95 21.01
C THR A 42 12.89 8.00 20.04
N ARG A 43 14.07 7.76 19.47
CA ARG A 43 14.71 8.67 18.52
C ARG A 43 14.06 8.56 17.14
N ALA A 44 13.75 9.70 16.51
CA ALA A 44 13.21 9.74 15.16
C ALA A 44 14.33 9.86 14.12
N VAL A 45 14.24 9.09 13.03
CA VAL A 45 15.19 9.14 11.89
C VAL A 45 14.44 9.21 10.56
N GLY A 46 14.93 10.06 9.66
CA GLY A 46 14.33 10.26 8.34
C GLY A 46 15.05 9.46 7.26
N ALA A 47 14.32 8.67 6.47
CA ALA A 47 14.93 7.96 5.36
C ALA A 47 15.42 8.93 4.27
N PRO A 48 16.49 8.60 3.53
CA PRO A 48 16.99 9.46 2.47
C PRO A 48 15.97 9.56 1.32
N ALA A 49 16.04 10.63 0.53
CA ALA A 49 15.12 10.89 -0.59
C ALA A 49 15.84 10.97 -1.95
N GLY A 50 15.06 10.79 -3.01
CA GLY A 50 15.48 10.87 -4.40
C GLY A 50 15.40 9.53 -5.15
N ILE A 51 15.13 9.64 -6.44
CA ILE A 51 15.19 8.52 -7.40
C ILE A 51 16.65 8.18 -7.69
N VAL A 52 17.00 6.90 -7.59
CA VAL A 52 18.37 6.42 -7.75
C VAL A 52 18.61 5.90 -9.16
N ALA A 53 17.63 5.18 -9.71
CA ALA A 53 17.65 4.72 -11.09
C ALA A 53 16.22 4.48 -11.58
N LEU A 54 15.94 4.91 -12.81
CA LEU A 54 14.73 4.59 -13.53
C LEU A 54 15.12 3.75 -14.75
N ALA A 55 14.58 2.53 -14.84
CA ALA A 55 14.84 1.60 -15.94
C ALA A 55 13.52 1.28 -16.66
N PRO A 56 13.06 2.14 -17.60
CA PRO A 56 11.77 1.98 -18.25
C PRO A 56 11.64 0.66 -19.03
N ALA A 57 12.70 0.27 -19.75
CA ALA A 57 12.73 -0.99 -20.50
C ALA A 57 12.54 -2.23 -19.61
N ASP A 58 13.01 -2.16 -18.36
CA ASP A 58 12.87 -3.23 -17.38
C ASP A 58 11.57 -3.10 -16.56
N MET A 59 10.80 -2.03 -16.76
CA MET A 59 9.64 -1.66 -15.96
C MET A 59 9.96 -1.61 -14.47
N THR A 60 11.13 -1.11 -14.09
CA THR A 60 11.54 -0.96 -12.68
C THR A 60 12.04 0.43 -12.34
N VAL A 61 11.91 0.79 -11.08
CA VAL A 61 12.46 2.03 -10.51
C VAL A 61 13.08 1.74 -9.15
N ARG A 62 14.31 2.21 -8.95
CA ARG A 62 15.02 2.22 -7.67
C ARG A 62 14.90 3.62 -7.07
N VAL A 63 14.32 3.71 -5.88
CA VAL A 63 13.98 4.98 -5.24
C VAL A 63 14.23 4.90 -3.74
N ARG A 64 14.71 5.98 -3.14
CA ARG A 64 14.95 6.01 -1.69
C ARG A 64 13.63 6.17 -0.93
N ALA A 65 13.57 5.59 0.27
CA ALA A 65 12.34 5.45 1.04
C ALA A 65 11.75 6.79 1.54
N GLY A 66 12.57 7.83 1.66
CA GLY A 66 12.14 9.19 2.00
C GLY A 66 11.53 9.98 0.83
N THR A 67 11.61 9.47 -0.40
CA THR A 67 11.11 10.17 -1.59
C THR A 67 9.59 10.34 -1.51
N PRO A 68 9.04 11.55 -1.76
CA PRO A 68 7.60 11.75 -1.89
C PRO A 68 7.02 10.89 -3.02
N VAL A 69 5.85 10.28 -2.79
CA VAL A 69 5.18 9.48 -3.82
C VAL A 69 4.81 10.34 -5.03
N ALA A 70 4.43 11.60 -4.82
CA ALA A 70 4.14 12.53 -5.91
C ALA A 70 5.35 12.81 -6.82
N GLU A 71 6.56 12.87 -6.27
CA GLU A 71 7.80 13.02 -7.05
C GLU A 71 8.07 11.77 -7.89
N LEU A 72 7.86 10.58 -7.30
CA LEU A 72 7.98 9.31 -8.01
C LEU A 72 6.95 9.20 -9.15
N ASP A 73 5.69 9.53 -8.89
CA ASP A 73 4.62 9.47 -9.89
C ASP A 73 4.90 10.42 -11.06
N ALA A 74 5.38 11.64 -10.78
CA ALA A 74 5.77 12.60 -11.82
C ALA A 74 6.89 12.06 -12.71
N ALA A 75 7.96 11.54 -12.13
CA ALA A 75 9.08 10.99 -12.89
C ALA A 75 8.71 9.74 -13.70
N LEU A 76 7.80 8.90 -13.19
CA LEU A 76 7.30 7.75 -13.94
C LEU A 76 6.39 8.17 -15.10
N ALA A 77 5.57 9.21 -14.91
CA ALA A 77 4.68 9.71 -15.95
C ALA A 77 5.45 10.24 -17.17
N GLU A 78 6.64 10.84 -16.98
CA GLU A 78 7.52 11.30 -18.06
C GLU A 78 7.93 10.18 -19.03
N VAL A 79 7.99 8.94 -18.54
CA VAL A 79 8.32 7.75 -19.33
C VAL A 79 7.09 6.88 -19.64
N GLY A 80 5.89 7.41 -19.43
CA GLY A 80 4.63 6.69 -19.70
C GLY A 80 4.37 5.52 -18.74
N GLN A 81 4.84 5.60 -17.50
CA GLN A 81 4.69 4.57 -16.48
C GLN A 81 4.02 5.08 -15.21
N CYS A 82 3.58 4.16 -14.36
CA CYS A 82 3.04 4.42 -13.03
C CYS A 82 3.40 3.29 -12.06
N VAL A 83 3.05 3.43 -10.77
CA VAL A 83 3.31 2.43 -9.73
C VAL A 83 2.13 2.28 -8.79
N ALA A 84 1.98 1.10 -8.16
CA ALA A 84 0.88 0.80 -7.25
C ALA A 84 1.07 1.32 -5.80
N VAL A 85 2.05 2.20 -5.58
CA VAL A 85 2.28 2.84 -4.28
C VAL A 85 1.31 4.02 -4.14
N PRO A 86 0.40 4.00 -3.15
CA PRO A 86 -0.63 5.03 -3.07
C PRO A 86 -0.12 6.34 -2.48
N ALA A 87 -0.37 7.46 -3.18
CA ALA A 87 -0.22 8.80 -2.64
C ALA A 87 -1.39 9.15 -1.70
N ARG A 88 -1.43 8.54 -0.51
CA ARG A 88 -2.49 8.74 0.51
C ARG A 88 -2.63 10.20 0.98
N SER A 89 -1.59 10.98 0.78
CA SER A 89 -1.51 12.41 1.04
C SER A 89 -0.44 12.98 0.10
N PRO A 90 -0.53 14.27 -0.30
CA PRO A 90 0.49 14.90 -1.13
C PRO A 90 1.92 14.80 -0.56
N ALA A 91 2.04 14.72 0.77
CA ALA A 91 3.32 14.63 1.45
C ALA A 91 3.79 13.19 1.73
N ALA A 92 3.00 12.15 1.42
CA ALA A 92 3.35 10.77 1.73
C ALA A 92 4.66 10.35 1.04
N THR A 93 5.53 9.65 1.78
CA THR A 93 6.78 9.10 1.24
C THR A 93 6.62 7.64 0.82
N VAL A 94 7.43 7.17 -0.11
CA VAL A 94 7.43 5.78 -0.61
C VAL A 94 7.58 4.80 0.55
N GLY A 95 8.59 5.01 1.41
CA GLY A 95 8.85 4.18 2.59
C GLY A 95 7.71 4.20 3.59
N GLY A 96 7.10 5.36 3.83
CA GLY A 96 5.92 5.48 4.69
C GLY A 96 4.73 4.69 4.16
N ALA A 97 4.44 4.81 2.86
CA ALA A 97 3.36 4.08 2.20
C ALA A 97 3.57 2.56 2.27
N LEU A 98 4.82 2.10 2.06
CA LEU A 98 5.18 0.68 2.17
C LEU A 98 5.18 0.16 3.60
N ALA A 99 5.70 0.92 4.57
CA ALA A 99 5.66 0.55 5.98
C ALA A 99 4.22 0.42 6.50
N VAL A 100 3.31 1.26 6.03
CA VAL A 100 1.86 1.16 6.30
C VAL A 100 1.21 -0.01 5.56
N GLY A 101 1.67 -0.34 4.35
CA GLY A 101 1.20 -1.51 3.58
C GLY A 101 -0.27 -1.44 3.13
N ARG A 102 -0.95 -0.29 3.30
CA ARG A 102 -2.33 -0.10 2.89
C ARG A 102 -2.38 0.38 1.43
N THR A 103 -2.94 -0.45 0.55
CA THR A 103 -3.19 -0.13 -0.86
C THR A 103 -4.32 0.91 -1.03
N GLY A 104 -4.30 1.64 -2.14
CA GLY A 104 -5.44 2.46 -2.60
C GLY A 104 -6.58 1.60 -3.15
N THR A 105 -7.57 2.25 -3.76
CA THR A 105 -8.78 1.58 -4.31
C THR A 105 -8.50 0.67 -5.50
N TYR A 106 -7.32 0.78 -6.12
CA TYR A 106 -6.94 -0.01 -7.31
C TYR A 106 -6.44 -1.42 -6.96
N ARG A 107 -6.61 -1.86 -5.71
CA ARG A 107 -6.15 -3.17 -5.24
C ARG A 107 -6.71 -4.32 -6.07
N LEU A 108 -7.92 -4.17 -6.61
CA LEU A 108 -8.57 -5.18 -7.43
C LEU A 108 -7.80 -5.42 -8.74
N GLY A 109 -7.51 -4.35 -9.51
CA GLY A 109 -6.80 -4.48 -10.78
C GLY A 109 -5.28 -4.59 -10.64
N TRP A 110 -4.68 -3.94 -9.64
CA TRP A 110 -3.21 -3.85 -9.50
C TRP A 110 -2.63 -4.81 -8.47
N GLY A 111 -3.45 -5.39 -7.61
CA GLY A 111 -3.02 -6.18 -6.47
C GLY A 111 -2.62 -5.33 -5.26
N PRO A 112 -2.24 -5.96 -4.13
CA PRO A 112 -1.74 -5.26 -2.96
C PRO A 112 -0.39 -4.58 -3.25
N VAL A 113 -0.13 -3.45 -2.59
CA VAL A 113 1.10 -2.65 -2.76
C VAL A 113 2.39 -3.46 -2.57
N ARG A 114 2.38 -4.48 -1.70
CA ARG A 114 3.53 -5.37 -1.49
C ARG A 114 3.94 -6.15 -2.74
N ASP A 115 3.03 -6.35 -3.68
CA ASP A 115 3.30 -7.05 -4.95
C ASP A 115 3.97 -6.14 -5.99
N ALA A 116 4.07 -4.83 -5.71
CA ALA A 116 4.89 -3.92 -6.49
C ALA A 116 6.34 -3.89 -6.01
N VAL A 117 6.65 -4.39 -4.81
CA VAL A 117 8.01 -4.36 -4.26
C VAL A 117 8.79 -5.57 -4.75
N LEU A 118 9.92 -5.32 -5.42
CA LEU A 118 10.83 -6.35 -5.91
C LEU A 118 12.02 -6.54 -4.96
N GLU A 119 12.48 -5.45 -4.37
CA GLU A 119 13.67 -5.41 -3.52
C GLU A 119 13.53 -4.32 -2.46
N ILE A 120 14.10 -4.57 -1.28
CA ILE A 120 14.22 -3.58 -0.21
C ILE A 120 15.66 -3.61 0.31
N THR A 121 16.27 -2.44 0.39
CA THR A 121 17.45 -2.18 1.21
C THR A 121 16.98 -1.55 2.51
N ALA A 122 17.26 -2.19 3.64
CA ALA A 122 16.81 -1.76 4.96
C ALA A 122 17.94 -1.86 6.00
N VAL A 123 17.82 -1.04 7.04
CA VAL A 123 18.69 -1.10 8.22
C VAL A 123 18.00 -1.96 9.28
N LEU A 124 18.71 -2.99 9.76
CA LEU A 124 18.24 -3.94 10.77
C LEU A 124 18.41 -3.38 12.19
N ALA A 125 17.87 -4.08 13.18
CA ALA A 125 17.96 -3.66 14.59
C ALA A 125 19.40 -3.57 15.12
N ASP A 126 20.32 -4.37 14.58
CA ASP A 126 21.75 -4.31 14.93
C ASP A 126 22.53 -3.19 14.21
N GLY A 127 21.85 -2.40 13.36
CA GLY A 127 22.44 -1.34 12.53
C GLY A 127 23.00 -1.85 11.20
N GLY A 128 22.99 -3.16 10.96
CA GLY A 128 23.43 -3.76 9.70
C GLY A 128 22.52 -3.39 8.53
N VAL A 129 23.10 -3.19 7.36
CA VAL A 129 22.35 -2.99 6.12
C VAL A 129 22.08 -4.35 5.48
N ALA A 130 20.80 -4.66 5.31
CA ALA A 130 20.36 -5.87 4.63
C ALA A 130 19.63 -5.52 3.34
N LYS A 131 19.91 -6.33 2.32
CA LYS A 131 19.23 -6.29 1.03
C LYS A 131 18.41 -7.56 0.89
N VAL A 132 17.10 -7.41 0.73
CA VAL A 132 16.16 -8.52 0.57
C VAL A 132 15.44 -8.42 -0.78
N GLY A 133 15.06 -9.57 -1.34
CA GLY A 133 14.45 -9.66 -2.68
C GLY A 133 15.48 -9.56 -3.80
N GLY A 134 15.05 -9.06 -4.96
CA GLY A 134 15.92 -8.83 -6.12
C GLY A 134 15.19 -8.07 -7.22
N PRO A 135 15.88 -7.37 -8.11
CA PRO A 135 15.29 -6.42 -9.05
C PRO A 135 14.68 -7.12 -10.28
N THR A 136 14.11 -8.31 -10.09
CA THR A 136 13.60 -9.16 -11.18
C THR A 136 12.19 -9.61 -10.86
N VAL A 137 11.31 -9.62 -11.87
CA VAL A 137 9.90 -10.03 -11.72
C VAL A 137 9.77 -11.48 -11.24
N LYS A 138 10.66 -12.37 -11.67
CA LYS A 138 10.71 -13.76 -11.23
C LYS A 138 11.93 -13.98 -10.33
N ASN A 139 11.68 -14.06 -9.04
CA ASN A 139 12.67 -14.49 -8.05
C ASN A 139 12.15 -15.77 -7.38
N VAL A 140 12.88 -16.88 -7.54
CA VAL A 140 12.52 -18.22 -6.99
C VAL A 140 13.51 -18.68 -5.93
N SER A 141 14.37 -17.79 -5.45
CA SER A 141 15.44 -18.11 -4.51
C SER A 141 15.13 -17.55 -3.13
N GLY A 142 15.05 -18.44 -2.14
CA GLY A 142 14.86 -18.07 -0.74
C GLY A 142 13.46 -17.59 -0.38
N TYR A 143 13.36 -16.94 0.78
CA TYR A 143 12.10 -16.40 1.29
C TYR A 143 11.83 -14.98 0.77
N ASP A 144 10.57 -14.66 0.51
CA ASP A 144 10.13 -13.33 0.11
C ASP A 144 10.06 -12.37 1.31
N LEU A 145 11.23 -12.03 1.85
CA LEU A 145 11.34 -11.13 3.00
C LEU A 145 10.93 -9.69 2.67
N CYS A 146 10.98 -9.28 1.38
CA CYS A 146 10.48 -7.97 0.96
C CYS A 146 9.01 -7.77 1.35
N ARG A 147 8.17 -8.76 1.01
CA ARG A 147 6.73 -8.68 1.31
C ARG A 147 6.42 -8.76 2.79
N VAL A 148 7.32 -9.29 3.62
CA VAL A 148 7.20 -9.31 5.08
C VAL A 148 7.46 -7.93 5.68
N LEU A 149 8.40 -7.16 5.12
CA LEU A 149 8.72 -5.81 5.59
C LEU A 149 7.62 -4.78 5.24
N VAL A 150 6.86 -5.01 4.16
CA VAL A 150 5.71 -4.17 3.81
C VAL A 150 4.56 -4.38 4.81
N GLY A 151 4.05 -3.30 5.39
CA GLY A 151 3.04 -3.35 6.45
C GLY A 151 3.62 -3.61 7.86
N SER A 152 4.95 -3.65 8.02
CA SER A 152 5.60 -3.85 9.32
C SER A 152 5.55 -2.62 10.24
N LEU A 153 5.08 -1.47 9.76
CA LEU A 153 5.08 -0.19 10.46
C LEU A 153 6.47 0.28 10.95
N GLY A 154 7.55 -0.26 10.36
CA GLY A 154 8.94 0.01 10.76
C GLY A 154 9.42 -0.80 11.96
N THR A 155 8.65 -1.80 12.40
CA THR A 155 8.97 -2.62 13.59
C THR A 155 9.95 -3.76 13.31
N LEU A 156 10.18 -4.12 12.04
CA LEU A 156 11.08 -5.22 11.67
C LEU A 156 12.39 -4.73 11.07
N ALA A 157 12.35 -3.62 10.33
CA ALA A 157 13.53 -2.96 9.76
C ALA A 157 13.17 -1.54 9.36
N VAL A 158 14.19 -0.69 9.22
CA VAL A 158 14.04 0.69 8.73
C VAL A 158 14.33 0.73 7.23
N LEU A 159 13.33 1.04 6.41
CA LEU A 159 13.45 1.08 4.95
C LEU A 159 14.35 2.26 4.51
N ALA A 160 15.40 1.97 3.74
CA ALA A 160 16.31 2.99 3.19
C ALA A 160 16.06 3.24 1.70
N GLU A 161 15.90 2.16 0.92
CA GLU A 161 15.73 2.19 -0.52
C GLU A 161 14.90 0.99 -0.98
N VAL A 162 14.14 1.15 -2.06
CA VAL A 162 13.32 0.10 -2.64
C VAL A 162 13.46 0.03 -4.15
N VAL A 163 13.31 -1.17 -4.70
CA VAL A 163 13.07 -1.37 -6.14
C VAL A 163 11.61 -1.76 -6.32
N LEU A 164 10.91 -1.00 -7.16
CA LEU A 164 9.50 -1.19 -7.44
C LEU A 164 9.31 -1.63 -8.89
N ARG A 165 8.41 -2.59 -9.09
CA ARG A 165 7.83 -2.90 -10.39
C ARG A 165 6.84 -1.80 -10.76
N THR A 166 7.09 -1.18 -11.89
CA THR A 166 6.22 -0.18 -12.51
C THR A 166 5.26 -0.85 -13.49
N ARG A 167 4.31 -0.07 -14.01
CA ARG A 167 3.31 -0.50 -14.99
C ARG A 167 3.19 0.57 -16.06
N PRO A 168 2.72 0.25 -17.27
CA PRO A 168 2.38 1.27 -18.25
C PRO A 168 1.28 2.17 -17.69
N LEU A 169 1.41 3.48 -17.90
CA LEU A 169 0.33 4.41 -17.65
C LEU A 169 -0.80 4.09 -18.65
N PRO A 170 -2.03 3.80 -18.19
CA PRO A 170 -3.12 3.47 -19.10
C PRO A 170 -3.46 4.66 -20.00
N ALA A 171 -3.77 4.38 -21.28
CA ALA A 171 -4.17 5.41 -22.23
C ALA A 171 -5.53 6.03 -21.91
N CYS A 172 -6.40 5.29 -21.22
CA CYS A 172 -7.70 5.73 -20.75
C CYS A 172 -7.95 5.20 -19.33
N GLU A 173 -8.47 6.06 -18.45
CA GLU A 173 -9.12 5.66 -17.19
C GLU A 173 -10.48 6.34 -17.12
N ARG A 174 -11.56 5.54 -17.07
CA ARG A 174 -12.94 6.06 -17.09
C ARG A 174 -13.76 5.45 -15.98
N TRP A 175 -14.43 6.33 -15.23
CA TRP A 175 -15.40 5.93 -14.21
C TRP A 175 -16.76 5.71 -14.85
N HIS A 176 -17.43 4.67 -14.38
CA HIS A 176 -18.75 4.30 -14.81
C HIS A 176 -19.64 3.98 -13.60
N ARG A 177 -20.95 4.03 -13.83
CA ARG A 177 -22.00 3.60 -12.91
C ARG A 177 -22.69 2.38 -13.48
N ALA A 178 -22.88 1.35 -12.66
CA ALA A 178 -23.70 0.21 -13.04
C ALA A 178 -25.20 0.56 -13.09
N PRO A 179 -26.04 -0.24 -13.77
CA PRO A 179 -27.48 -0.07 -13.71
C PRO A 179 -27.99 -0.02 -12.26
N PRO A 180 -29.04 0.77 -11.97
CA PRO A 180 -29.69 0.75 -10.66
C PRO A 180 -30.04 -0.68 -10.24
N GLU A 181 -29.90 -0.98 -8.94
CA GLU A 181 -30.22 -2.30 -8.36
C GLU A 181 -29.38 -3.48 -8.88
N ALA A 182 -28.39 -3.24 -9.76
CA ALA A 182 -27.49 -4.29 -10.20
C ALA A 182 -26.66 -4.84 -9.03
N ASP A 183 -26.64 -6.17 -8.90
CA ASP A 183 -25.81 -6.85 -7.90
C ASP A 183 -24.32 -6.55 -8.18
N ALA A 184 -23.65 -5.92 -7.22
CA ALA A 184 -22.27 -5.46 -7.39
C ALA A 184 -21.29 -6.61 -7.64
N LEU A 185 -21.56 -7.80 -7.10
CA LEU A 185 -20.72 -8.98 -7.32
C LEU A 185 -20.95 -9.58 -8.73
N ALA A 186 -22.17 -9.54 -9.25
CA ALA A 186 -22.48 -9.89 -10.63
C ALA A 186 -21.82 -8.92 -11.61
N VAL A 187 -21.87 -7.60 -11.34
CA VAL A 187 -21.14 -6.59 -12.11
C VAL A 187 -19.64 -6.89 -12.11
N LEU A 188 -19.04 -7.17 -10.95
CA LEU A 188 -17.63 -7.55 -10.89
C LEU A 188 -17.31 -8.79 -11.76
N ARG A 189 -18.20 -9.81 -11.76
CA ARG A 189 -17.99 -11.07 -12.49
C ARG A 189 -18.15 -10.93 -14.00
N SER A 190 -18.87 -9.92 -14.49
CA SER A 190 -19.04 -9.67 -15.92
C SER A 190 -17.89 -8.88 -16.54
N LEU A 191 -17.03 -8.27 -15.72
CA LEU A 191 -15.93 -7.40 -16.16
C LEU A 191 -14.61 -8.17 -16.32
N HIS A 192 -13.80 -7.75 -17.28
CA HIS A 192 -12.45 -8.21 -17.53
C HIS A 192 -11.41 -7.27 -16.89
N ARG A 193 -10.98 -7.61 -15.67
CA ARG A 193 -9.92 -6.89 -14.93
C ARG A 193 -10.22 -5.38 -14.67
N PRO A 194 -11.37 -5.03 -14.07
CA PRO A 194 -11.60 -3.66 -13.64
C PRO A 194 -10.54 -3.21 -12.62
N LEU A 195 -10.16 -1.93 -12.65
CA LEU A 195 -9.22 -1.39 -11.66
C LEU A 195 -9.81 -1.40 -10.27
N THR A 196 -11.08 -1.00 -10.16
CA THR A 196 -11.83 -1.02 -8.90
C THR A 196 -13.33 -1.12 -9.16
N VAL A 197 -14.04 -1.71 -8.20
CA VAL A 197 -15.50 -1.72 -8.12
C VAL A 197 -15.87 -1.28 -6.70
N LEU A 198 -16.52 -0.13 -6.58
CA LEU A 198 -16.99 0.43 -5.32
C LEU A 198 -18.49 0.23 -5.19
N TRP A 199 -18.98 -0.02 -3.98
CA TRP A 199 -20.40 -0.19 -3.71
C TRP A 199 -20.77 0.31 -2.32
N ASP A 200 -21.82 1.12 -2.19
CA ASP A 200 -22.28 1.72 -0.92
C ASP A 200 -23.55 1.06 -0.35
N GLY A 201 -24.02 -0.02 -0.98
CA GLY A 201 -25.31 -0.64 -0.66
C GLY A 201 -26.40 -0.38 -1.70
N ALA A 202 -26.28 0.70 -2.48
CA ALA A 202 -27.29 1.11 -3.45
C ALA A 202 -26.70 1.39 -4.85
N THR A 203 -25.55 2.05 -4.91
CA THR A 203 -24.86 2.44 -6.14
C THR A 203 -23.57 1.63 -6.29
N THR A 204 -23.33 1.13 -7.50
CA THR A 204 -22.08 0.47 -7.88
C THR A 204 -21.32 1.37 -8.86
N TRP A 205 -20.08 1.72 -8.50
CA TRP A 205 -19.16 2.46 -9.35
C TRP A 205 -18.04 1.55 -9.82
N VAL A 206 -17.64 1.70 -11.07
CA VAL A 206 -16.61 0.89 -11.71
C VAL A 206 -15.56 1.81 -12.32
N LEU A 207 -14.29 1.53 -12.09
CA LEU A 207 -13.20 2.14 -12.84
C LEU A 207 -12.62 1.13 -13.80
N LEU A 208 -12.69 1.44 -15.09
CA LEU A 208 -12.04 0.70 -16.16
C LEU A 208 -10.83 1.50 -16.65
N ALA A 209 -9.76 0.79 -17.02
CA ALA A 209 -8.57 1.40 -17.57
C ALA A 209 -7.87 0.50 -18.59
N GLY A 210 -7.31 1.11 -19.62
CA GLY A 210 -6.65 0.39 -20.71
C GLY A 210 -6.66 1.18 -22.01
N HIS A 211 -6.79 0.46 -23.12
CA HIS A 211 -7.03 1.08 -24.42
C HIS A 211 -8.45 1.67 -24.46
N PRO A 212 -8.66 2.88 -25.04
CA PRO A 212 -9.97 3.52 -25.05
C PRO A 212 -11.10 2.63 -25.61
N GLU A 213 -10.84 1.93 -26.72
CA GLU A 213 -11.83 1.05 -27.36
C GLU A 213 -12.19 -0.15 -26.47
N ASP A 214 -11.22 -0.76 -25.79
CA ASP A 214 -11.47 -1.89 -24.89
C ASP A 214 -12.33 -1.45 -23.69
N VAL A 215 -12.04 -0.27 -23.13
CA VAL A 215 -12.83 0.33 -22.05
C VAL A 215 -14.28 0.57 -22.48
N GLU A 216 -14.50 1.06 -23.70
CA GLU A 216 -15.83 1.33 -24.23
C GLU A 216 -16.61 0.04 -24.52
N VAL A 217 -15.96 -0.96 -25.13
CA VAL A 217 -16.57 -2.27 -25.41
C VAL A 217 -16.95 -2.99 -24.12
N GLU A 218 -16.06 -3.02 -23.13
CA GLU A 218 -16.32 -3.67 -21.85
C GLU A 218 -17.44 -2.97 -21.07
N ALA A 219 -17.42 -1.63 -21.02
CA ALA A 219 -18.47 -0.84 -20.39
C ALA A 219 -19.84 -1.09 -21.04
N ALA A 220 -19.90 -1.10 -22.37
CA ALA A 220 -21.13 -1.35 -23.12
C ALA A 220 -21.66 -2.78 -22.88
N ALA A 221 -20.78 -3.79 -22.90
CA ALA A 221 -21.15 -5.18 -22.64
C ALA A 221 -21.71 -5.40 -21.22
N ALA A 222 -21.23 -4.64 -20.24
CA ALA A 222 -21.69 -4.67 -18.86
C ALA A 222 -22.84 -3.67 -18.56
N GLY A 223 -23.33 -2.93 -19.57
CA GLY A 223 -24.41 -1.95 -19.40
C GLY A 223 -24.05 -0.76 -18.50
N LEU A 224 -22.78 -0.38 -18.44
CA LEU A 224 -22.28 0.67 -17.56
C LEU A 224 -22.42 2.05 -18.20
N ALA A 225 -22.99 3.01 -17.45
CA ALA A 225 -23.10 4.40 -17.88
C ALA A 225 -21.83 5.19 -17.50
N VAL A 226 -21.33 6.04 -18.39
CA VAL A 226 -20.16 6.90 -18.12
C VAL A 226 -20.47 7.91 -17.01
N ILE A 227 -19.48 8.20 -16.16
CA ILE A 227 -19.51 9.27 -15.17
C ILE A 227 -18.59 10.39 -15.64
N ASP A 228 -19.18 11.52 -16.04
CA ASP A 228 -18.42 12.71 -16.48
C ASP A 228 -17.98 13.58 -15.29
N ASP A 229 -18.88 13.83 -14.33
CA ASP A 229 -18.57 14.58 -13.11
C ASP A 229 -18.20 13.64 -11.95
N ARG A 230 -16.90 13.41 -11.80
CA ARG A 230 -16.36 12.57 -10.72
C ARG A 230 -16.64 13.17 -9.33
N ALA A 231 -16.53 14.48 -9.17
CA ALA A 231 -16.63 15.13 -7.87
C ALA A 231 -18.07 15.10 -7.34
N ALA A 232 -19.05 15.23 -8.22
CA ALA A 232 -20.46 15.13 -7.86
C ALA A 232 -20.95 13.69 -7.64
N THR A 233 -20.28 12.70 -8.25
CA THR A 233 -20.86 11.35 -8.41
C THR A 233 -20.14 10.26 -7.62
N LEU A 234 -18.82 10.37 -7.41
CA LEU A 234 -18.05 9.35 -6.70
C LEU A 234 -18.17 9.52 -5.18
N PRO A 235 -18.08 8.43 -4.41
CA PRO A 235 -18.11 8.53 -2.96
C PRO A 235 -16.86 9.25 -2.42
N ASP A 236 -17.06 10.14 -1.45
CA ASP A 236 -15.96 10.76 -0.70
C ASP A 236 -15.40 9.77 0.33
N LEU A 237 -14.32 9.09 -0.03
CA LEU A 237 -13.61 8.18 0.86
C LEU A 237 -12.86 8.90 1.97
N ALA A 238 -12.56 10.20 1.85
CA ALA A 238 -11.93 10.96 2.94
C ALA A 238 -12.91 11.15 4.11
N ALA A 239 -14.21 11.20 3.84
CA ALA A 239 -15.27 11.18 4.86
C ALA A 239 -15.47 9.79 5.52
N LEU A 240 -14.78 8.74 5.03
CA LEU A 240 -14.83 7.37 5.53
C LEU A 240 -13.41 6.84 5.82
N PRO A 241 -12.68 7.44 6.79
CA PRO A 241 -11.26 7.20 6.97
C PRO A 241 -10.91 5.79 7.49
N GLU A 242 -11.89 5.09 8.06
CA GLU A 242 -11.67 3.82 8.73
C GLU A 242 -11.81 2.66 7.77
N ARG A 243 -10.80 1.78 7.77
CA ARG A 243 -10.70 0.68 6.80
C ARG A 243 -10.90 -0.65 7.49
N TRP A 244 -11.99 -1.31 7.17
CA TRP A 244 -12.34 -2.63 7.66
C TRP A 244 -11.92 -3.67 6.62
N SER A 245 -11.39 -4.80 7.08
CA SER A 245 -11.22 -5.97 6.22
C SER A 245 -12.36 -6.94 6.49
N VAL A 246 -13.08 -7.40 5.47
CA VAL A 246 -14.14 -8.42 5.61
C VAL A 246 -13.89 -9.54 4.63
N ARG A 247 -14.54 -10.70 4.82
CA ARG A 247 -14.56 -11.70 3.75
C ARG A 247 -15.30 -11.10 2.56
N PRO A 248 -14.80 -11.21 1.32
CA PRO A 248 -15.49 -10.67 0.14
C PRO A 248 -16.94 -11.17 0.02
N SER A 249 -17.20 -12.41 0.41
CA SER A 249 -18.55 -13.00 0.44
C SER A 249 -19.51 -12.38 1.47
N SER A 250 -18.98 -11.64 2.44
CA SER A 250 -19.77 -10.96 3.49
C SER A 250 -20.20 -9.55 3.10
N VAL A 251 -19.71 -9.01 1.97
CA VAL A 251 -20.01 -7.65 1.51
C VAL A 251 -21.52 -7.41 1.39
N PRO A 252 -22.35 -8.31 0.81
CA PRO A 252 -23.80 -8.08 0.73
C PRO A 252 -24.49 -7.89 2.09
N ALA A 253 -23.95 -8.49 3.16
CA ALA A 253 -24.51 -8.40 4.50
C ALA A 253 -24.20 -7.09 5.24
N LEU A 254 -23.44 -6.16 4.61
CA LEU A 254 -23.15 -4.85 5.19
C LEU A 254 -24.38 -3.92 5.17
N VAL A 255 -25.33 -4.17 4.27
CA VAL A 255 -26.58 -3.40 4.19
C VAL A 255 -27.40 -3.66 5.45
N GLY A 256 -27.63 -2.60 6.23
CA GLY A 256 -28.42 -2.68 7.45
C GLY A 256 -27.68 -3.31 8.65
N ASP A 257 -26.34 -3.43 8.60
CA ASP A 257 -25.55 -4.01 9.70
C ASP A 257 -25.44 -3.12 10.96
N GLY A 258 -26.08 -1.95 10.96
CA GLY A 258 -26.11 -1.03 12.09
C GLY A 258 -24.85 -0.19 12.28
N HIS A 259 -23.83 -0.32 11.41
CA HIS A 259 -22.55 0.41 11.53
C HIS A 259 -22.49 1.70 10.70
N GLY A 260 -23.65 2.17 10.20
CA GLY A 260 -23.78 3.41 9.44
C GLY A 260 -23.33 3.28 7.98
N PRO A 261 -23.06 4.41 7.29
CA PRO A 261 -22.70 4.42 5.87
C PRO A 261 -21.35 3.73 5.65
N PHE A 262 -21.21 3.13 4.47
CA PHE A 262 -19.99 2.45 4.06
C PHE A 262 -19.75 2.59 2.56
N VAL A 263 -18.52 2.33 2.14
CA VAL A 263 -18.17 2.03 0.75
C VAL A 263 -17.29 0.79 0.72
N ALA A 264 -17.76 -0.26 0.07
CA ALA A 264 -17.03 -1.50 -0.10
C ALA A 264 -16.25 -1.49 -1.43
N GLU A 265 -14.97 -1.85 -1.37
CA GLU A 265 -14.22 -2.29 -2.55
C GLU A 265 -14.56 -3.77 -2.82
N VAL A 266 -15.43 -4.00 -3.80
CA VAL A 266 -15.97 -5.32 -4.13
C VAL A 266 -14.86 -6.22 -4.68
N GLY A 267 -14.84 -7.49 -4.25
CA GLY A 267 -13.83 -8.48 -4.66
C GLY A 267 -12.56 -8.52 -3.81
N VAL A 268 -12.20 -7.42 -3.13
CA VAL A 268 -10.97 -7.37 -2.29
C VAL A 268 -11.22 -7.37 -0.79
N GLY A 269 -12.50 -7.30 -0.37
CA GLY A 269 -12.92 -7.42 1.03
C GLY A 269 -12.45 -6.24 1.88
N ILE A 270 -12.44 -5.03 1.32
CA ILE A 270 -12.14 -3.79 2.02
C ILE A 270 -13.41 -2.95 2.10
N VAL A 271 -13.69 -2.39 3.27
CA VAL A 271 -14.85 -1.52 3.50
C VAL A 271 -14.39 -0.26 4.21
N HIS A 272 -14.75 0.89 3.66
CA HIS A 272 -14.49 2.20 4.23
C HIS A 272 -15.68 2.63 5.07
N ARG A 273 -15.44 3.08 6.30
CA ARG A 273 -16.44 3.51 7.27
C ARG A 273 -15.97 4.76 8.04
N ARG A 274 -16.88 5.36 8.79
CA ARG A 274 -16.55 6.47 9.73
C ARG A 274 -15.96 5.99 11.05
N ILE A 275 -16.31 4.78 11.46
CA ILE A 275 -15.97 4.22 12.76
C ILE A 275 -14.90 3.13 12.61
N PRO A 276 -14.00 2.98 13.60
CA PRO A 276 -12.98 1.94 13.54
C PRO A 276 -13.62 0.54 13.56
N PRO A 277 -12.93 -0.47 12.99
CA PRO A 277 -13.42 -1.84 13.05
C PRO A 277 -13.53 -2.32 14.50
N PRO A 278 -14.51 -3.17 14.81
CA PRO A 278 -14.55 -3.81 16.12
C PRO A 278 -13.25 -4.61 16.33
N PRO A 279 -12.68 -4.62 17.55
CA PRO A 279 -11.48 -5.38 17.84
C PRO A 279 -11.66 -6.84 17.44
N ARG A 280 -10.74 -7.38 16.66
CA ARG A 280 -10.77 -8.79 16.29
C ARG A 280 -9.79 -9.57 17.14
N PRO A 281 -10.22 -10.65 17.80
CA PRO A 281 -9.28 -11.55 18.44
C PRO A 281 -8.32 -12.09 17.38
N VAL A 282 -7.03 -11.87 17.60
CA VAL A 282 -5.98 -12.43 16.75
C VAL A 282 -5.79 -13.89 17.12
N ASP A 283 -5.83 -14.76 16.13
CA ASP A 283 -5.58 -16.19 16.33
C ASP A 283 -4.24 -16.40 17.06
N PRO A 284 -4.19 -17.21 18.13
CA PRO A 284 -2.96 -17.47 18.88
C PRO A 284 -1.79 -17.95 18.01
N ALA A 285 -2.07 -18.70 16.94
CA ALA A 285 -1.04 -19.14 16.00
C ALA A 285 -0.46 -17.97 15.20
N VAL A 286 -1.29 -17.03 14.74
CA VAL A 286 -0.85 -15.81 14.05
C VAL A 286 0.01 -14.96 14.99
N ARG A 287 -0.42 -14.80 16.24
CA ARG A 287 0.34 -14.06 17.26
C ARG A 287 1.71 -14.68 17.49
N ARG A 288 1.79 -16.00 17.68
CA ARG A 288 3.06 -16.72 17.88
C ARG A 288 4.01 -16.56 16.69
N VAL A 289 3.51 -16.58 15.45
CA VAL A 289 4.34 -16.34 14.26
C VAL A 289 4.87 -14.92 14.25
N HIS A 290 4.03 -13.93 14.57
CA HIS A 290 4.45 -12.53 14.62
C HIS A 290 5.49 -12.27 15.72
N GLU A 291 5.31 -12.82 16.91
CA GLU A 291 6.27 -12.72 18.02
C GLU A 291 7.63 -13.32 17.64
N ARG A 292 7.64 -14.50 17.00
CA ARG A 292 8.88 -15.11 16.49
C ARG A 292 9.56 -14.26 15.43
N LEU A 293 8.78 -13.66 14.53
CA LEU A 293 9.30 -12.76 13.50
C LEU A 293 9.91 -11.51 14.12
N LYS A 294 9.21 -10.86 15.06
CA LYS A 294 9.70 -9.69 15.79
C LYS A 294 10.98 -10.03 16.55
N ALA A 295 11.04 -11.15 17.27
CA ALA A 295 12.24 -11.59 17.97
C ALA A 295 13.43 -11.89 17.03
N ALA A 296 13.17 -12.35 15.80
CA ALA A 296 14.22 -12.63 14.83
C ALA A 296 14.78 -11.36 14.17
N PHE A 297 13.94 -10.35 13.94
CA PHE A 297 14.32 -9.10 13.26
C PHE A 297 14.77 -7.99 14.22
N ASP A 298 14.18 -7.95 15.41
CA ASP A 298 14.43 -6.93 16.44
C ASP A 298 14.41 -7.57 17.84
N PRO A 299 15.45 -8.36 18.18
CA PRO A 299 15.52 -9.10 19.44
C PRO A 299 15.55 -8.20 20.69
N THR A 300 15.97 -6.93 20.54
CA THR A 300 16.01 -5.95 21.64
C THR A 300 14.75 -5.09 21.72
N GLY A 301 13.83 -5.22 20.77
CA GLY A 301 12.58 -4.44 20.73
C GLY A 301 12.79 -2.95 20.47
N ARG A 302 13.93 -2.55 19.89
CA ARG A 302 14.30 -1.13 19.74
C ARG A 302 13.66 -0.45 18.53
N LEU A 303 13.18 -1.21 17.54
CA LEU A 303 12.58 -0.67 16.33
C LEU A 303 11.09 -0.36 16.55
N ALA A 304 10.78 0.93 16.52
CA ALA A 304 9.45 1.51 16.71
C ALA A 304 8.71 0.90 17.93
N PRO A 305 9.31 0.93 19.14
CA PRO A 305 8.69 0.36 20.34
C PRO A 305 7.35 1.04 20.62
N GLY A 306 6.44 0.31 21.27
CA GLY A 306 5.07 0.74 21.50
C GLY A 306 4.11 0.50 20.33
N ARG A 307 4.62 0.41 19.08
CA ARG A 307 3.75 0.12 17.92
C ARG A 307 3.27 -1.33 17.89
N ALA A 308 1.96 -1.48 17.72
CA ALA A 308 1.30 -2.76 17.54
C ALA A 308 0.88 -2.98 16.07
N VAL A 309 1.35 -4.07 15.47
CA VAL A 309 0.99 -4.43 14.07
C VAL A 309 -0.27 -5.30 14.01
N LEU A 310 -0.61 -5.99 15.11
CA LEU A 310 -1.70 -6.97 15.17
C LEU A 310 -3.02 -6.42 15.76
N THR A 311 -3.12 -5.13 16.02
CA THR A 311 -4.31 -4.48 16.60
C THR A 311 -5.35 -4.10 15.56
#